data_AF-A0A1I5TMV9-F1
#
_entry.id   AF-A0A1I5TMV9-F1
#
_cell.length_a   1.000
_cell.length_b   1.000
_cell.length_c   1.000
_cell.angle_alpha   90.00
_cell.angle_beta   90.00
_cell.angle_gamma   90.00
#
_symmetry.space_group_name_H-M   'P 1'
#
loop_
_entity.id
_entity.type
_entity.pdbx_description
1 polymer ?
#
loop_
_entity_poly.entity_id
_entity_poly.type
_entity_poly.pdbx_seq_one_letter_code
_entity_poly.pdbx_strand_id
1 'polypeptide(L)'
;MGGSYLLVVPGAVGRPQPYDDMEVERSIHSIQCVADLFYTHGIKAAVEPVRAAEVSMIHTVKEAKDYINKVDHHGVQYINGDTYHMQSEEAHIGEAIVGAQDYLVNLHMADSNRGALGDGHMDIDMIIMALYVIRYNQKEAFVTPEPLGPGGDPYPAMHAKPNQEKLKHLVNQSVSYFRERESCLLKGKNN
;
A
#
# COMPACT_ATOMS: atom_id res chain seq x y z
N MET A 1 14.43 13.37 -10.61
CA MET A 1 13.91 12.01 -10.38
C MET A 1 12.60 11.75 -11.12
N GLY A 2 11.72 12.74 -11.33
CA GLY A 2 10.53 12.57 -12.21
C GLY A 2 9.45 11.64 -11.67
N GLY A 3 9.38 11.43 -10.35
CA GLY A 3 8.32 10.64 -9.72
C GLY A 3 6.97 11.36 -9.76
N SER A 4 5.87 10.60 -9.78
CA SER A 4 4.50 11.11 -9.89
C SER A 4 3.69 10.99 -8.59
N TYR A 5 4.21 10.30 -7.58
CA TYR A 5 3.59 10.17 -6.26
C TYR A 5 4.64 10.10 -5.16
N LEU A 6 4.22 10.38 -3.93
CA LEU A 6 5.00 10.20 -2.71
C LEU A 6 4.12 9.54 -1.65
N LEU A 7 4.65 8.50 -1.02
CA LEU A 7 4.01 7.81 0.09
C LEU A 7 4.04 8.69 1.33
N VAL A 8 2.88 8.78 2.00
CA VAL A 8 2.69 9.53 3.24
C VAL A 8 2.10 8.59 4.29
N VAL A 9 2.86 8.32 5.34
CA VAL A 9 2.33 7.71 6.57
C VAL A 9 1.97 8.85 7.53
N PRO A 10 0.69 9.06 7.88
CA PRO A 10 0.29 10.20 8.71
C PRO A 10 0.64 10.05 10.20
N GLY A 11 1.19 8.91 10.60
CA GLY A 11 1.67 8.64 11.95
C GLY A 11 3.16 8.32 12.00
N ALA A 12 3.71 8.22 13.21
CA ALA A 12 5.08 7.76 13.40
C ALA A 12 5.14 6.23 13.32
N VAL A 13 5.80 5.70 12.29
CA VAL A 13 6.05 4.25 12.14
C VAL A 13 6.90 3.75 13.32
N GLY A 14 6.52 2.59 13.86
CA GLY A 14 7.11 2.02 15.07
C GLY A 14 6.50 2.53 16.37
N ARG A 15 5.44 3.36 16.30
CA ARG A 15 4.69 3.83 17.47
C ARG A 15 3.20 3.49 17.33
N PRO A 16 2.77 2.33 17.86
CA PRO A 16 1.38 1.90 17.80
C PRO A 16 0.45 2.61 18.79
N GLN A 17 1.01 3.32 19.78
CA GLN A 17 0.23 3.98 20.82
C GLN A 17 0.11 5.48 20.53
N PRO A 18 -1.11 6.05 20.60
CA PRO A 18 -1.26 7.46 20.38
C PRO A 18 -0.60 8.29 21.48
N TYR A 19 -0.20 9.52 21.16
CA TYR A 19 0.28 10.46 22.18
C TYR A 19 -0.86 10.91 23.10
N ASP A 20 -1.98 11.27 22.48
CA ASP A 20 -3.22 11.76 23.09
C ASP A 20 -4.33 11.75 22.02
N ASP A 21 -5.52 12.19 22.39
CA ASP A 21 -6.69 12.22 21.50
C ASP A 21 -6.58 13.26 20.36
N MET A 22 -5.61 14.17 20.41
CA MET A 22 -5.42 15.26 19.43
C MET A 22 -4.42 14.91 18.32
N GLU A 23 -3.93 13.66 18.29
CA GLU A 23 -2.86 13.26 17.37
C GLU A 23 -3.28 13.33 15.90
N VAL A 24 -4.52 12.94 15.60
CA VAL A 24 -5.04 12.96 14.22
C VAL A 24 -5.17 14.39 13.73
N GLU A 25 -5.65 15.31 14.56
CA GLU A 25 -5.79 16.74 14.25
C GLU A 25 -4.43 17.38 13.98
N ARG A 26 -3.42 17.04 14.80
CA ARG A 26 -2.04 17.52 14.57
C ARG A 26 -1.45 16.95 13.28
N SER A 27 -1.72 15.69 12.97
CA SER A 27 -1.29 15.07 11.72
C SER A 27 -1.89 15.78 10.50
N ILE A 28 -3.22 16.00 10.51
CA ILE A 28 -3.94 16.74 9.47
C ILE A 28 -3.32 18.12 9.27
N HIS A 29 -3.15 18.89 10.35
CA HIS A 29 -2.56 20.22 10.28
C HIS A 29 -1.14 20.20 9.70
N SER A 30 -0.33 19.22 10.10
CA SER A 30 1.05 19.07 9.61
C SER A 30 1.09 18.78 8.11
N ILE A 31 0.19 17.92 7.61
CA ILE A 31 0.07 17.63 6.18
C ILE A 31 -0.43 18.85 5.42
N GLN A 32 -1.43 19.58 5.93
CA GLN A 32 -1.95 20.80 5.31
C GLN A 32 -0.85 21.86 5.10
N CYS A 33 0.06 22.02 6.05
CA CYS A 33 1.20 22.95 5.94
C CYS A 33 2.12 22.67 4.73
N VAL A 34 2.11 21.46 4.19
CA VAL A 34 2.95 21.06 3.04
C VAL A 34 2.13 20.61 1.82
N ALA A 35 0.80 20.59 1.92
CA ALA A 35 -0.08 19.99 0.92
C ALA A 35 0.00 20.70 -0.44
N ASP A 36 0.21 22.02 -0.44
CA ASP A 36 0.41 22.84 -1.66
C ASP A 36 1.65 22.43 -2.45
N LEU A 37 2.69 21.91 -1.79
CA LEU A 37 3.91 21.47 -2.47
C LEU A 37 3.63 20.28 -3.38
N PHE A 38 2.81 19.34 -2.91
CA PHE A 38 2.37 18.19 -3.72
C PHE A 38 1.62 18.65 -4.96
N TYR A 39 0.64 19.55 -4.78
CA TYR A 39 -0.14 20.07 -5.90
C TYR A 39 0.71 20.85 -6.91
N THR A 40 1.53 21.78 -6.43
CA THR A 40 2.37 22.65 -7.27
C THR A 40 3.37 21.86 -8.12
N HIS A 41 3.87 20.74 -7.60
CA HIS A 41 4.84 19.89 -8.30
C HIS A 41 4.19 18.71 -9.04
N GLY A 42 2.86 18.60 -9.05
CA GLY A 42 2.15 17.49 -9.69
C GLY A 42 2.45 16.13 -9.04
N ILE A 43 2.79 16.11 -7.75
CA ILE A 43 3.06 14.90 -6.98
C ILE A 43 1.79 14.49 -6.25
N LYS A 44 1.37 13.24 -6.44
CA LYS A 44 0.25 12.64 -5.70
C LYS A 44 0.70 12.24 -4.30
N ALA A 45 0.23 12.91 -3.24
CA ALA A 45 0.47 12.43 -1.88
C ALA A 45 -0.45 11.24 -1.58
N ALA A 46 0.14 10.07 -1.44
CA ALA A 46 -0.55 8.81 -1.27
C ALA A 46 -0.51 8.37 0.19
N VAL A 47 -1.64 8.47 0.88
CA VAL A 47 -1.78 8.05 2.28
C VAL A 47 -1.72 6.52 2.36
N GLU A 48 -0.83 6.00 3.19
CA GLU A 48 -0.73 4.57 3.45
C GLU A 48 -1.43 4.18 4.76
N PRO A 49 -2.49 3.37 4.71
CA PRO A 49 -2.99 2.68 5.89
C PRO A 49 -1.97 1.64 6.34
N VAL A 50 -1.57 1.72 7.61
CA VAL A 50 -0.56 0.84 8.20
C VAL A 50 -1.19 0.15 9.41
N ARG A 51 -0.84 -1.12 9.62
CA ARG A 51 -1.41 -1.94 10.69
C ARG A 51 -1.23 -1.33 12.08
N ALA A 52 -2.16 -1.63 12.99
CA ALA A 52 -2.18 -1.08 14.35
C ALA A 52 -0.96 -1.49 15.20
N ALA A 53 -0.22 -2.53 14.77
CA ALA A 53 1.03 -2.92 15.41
C ALA A 53 2.20 -1.95 15.12
N GLU A 54 2.10 -1.10 14.09
CA GLU A 54 3.19 -0.22 13.63
C GLU A 54 2.87 1.27 13.76
N VAL A 55 1.60 1.67 13.68
CA VAL A 55 1.17 3.07 13.82
C VAL A 55 -0.06 3.16 14.72
N SER A 56 -0.32 4.35 15.26
CA SER A 56 -1.44 4.64 16.17
C SER A 56 -2.75 5.06 15.47
N MET A 57 -2.72 5.32 14.16
CA MET A 57 -3.87 5.83 13.43
C MET A 57 -3.85 5.33 11.97
N ILE A 58 -5.04 5.27 11.36
CA ILE A 58 -5.27 5.00 9.93
C ILE A 58 -4.75 3.61 9.55
N HIS A 59 -5.61 2.63 9.74
CA HIS A 59 -5.32 1.21 9.58
C HIS A 59 -6.03 0.60 8.37
N THR A 60 -7.10 1.24 7.90
CA THR A 60 -7.90 0.76 6.77
C THR A 60 -7.98 1.79 5.64
N VAL A 61 -8.28 1.33 4.43
CA VAL A 61 -8.60 2.15 3.27
C VAL A 61 -9.74 3.12 3.60
N LYS A 62 -10.75 2.67 4.36
CA LYS A 62 -11.85 3.54 4.76
C LYS A 62 -11.34 4.71 5.62
N GLU A 63 -10.52 4.42 6.63
CA GLU A 63 -9.93 5.45 7.49
C GLU A 63 -9.01 6.39 6.71
N ALA A 64 -8.25 5.89 5.73
CA ALA A 64 -7.43 6.73 4.87
C ALA A 64 -8.28 7.69 4.02
N LYS A 65 -9.42 7.23 3.49
CA LYS A 65 -10.39 8.12 2.81
C LYS A 65 -10.96 9.17 3.76
N ASP A 66 -11.34 8.77 4.98
CA ASP A 66 -11.85 9.68 6.00
C ASP A 66 -10.78 10.73 6.39
N TYR A 67 -9.50 10.33 6.49
CA TYR A 67 -8.38 11.22 6.73
C TYR A 67 -8.14 12.20 5.57
N ILE A 68 -8.09 11.69 4.34
CA ILE A 68 -7.94 12.50 3.11
C ILE A 68 -9.04 13.57 3.03
N ASN A 69 -10.29 13.19 3.32
CA ASN A 69 -11.42 14.13 3.31
C ASN A 69 -11.29 15.20 4.40
N LYS A 70 -10.66 14.90 5.54
CA LYS A 70 -10.40 15.89 6.60
C LYS A 70 -9.22 16.80 6.29
N VAL A 71 -8.21 16.31 5.57
CA VAL A 71 -7.11 17.15 5.05
C VAL A 71 -7.64 18.17 4.06
N ASP A 72 -8.61 17.77 3.23
CA ASP A 72 -9.35 18.63 2.29
C ASP A 72 -8.42 19.43 1.36
N HIS A 73 -7.55 18.71 0.64
CA HIS A 73 -6.56 19.34 -0.24
C HIS A 73 -6.31 18.55 -1.52
N HIS A 74 -6.23 19.22 -2.67
CA HIS A 74 -6.05 18.59 -3.99
C HIS A 74 -4.74 17.79 -4.13
N GLY A 75 -3.69 18.18 -3.40
CA GLY A 75 -2.42 17.45 -3.37
C GLY A 75 -2.46 16.11 -2.62
N VAL A 76 -3.45 15.91 -1.75
CA VAL A 76 -3.54 14.77 -0.81
C VAL A 76 -4.88 14.07 -1.02
N GLN A 77 -4.99 13.34 -2.11
CA GLN A 77 -6.24 12.69 -2.55
C GLN A 77 -6.06 11.20 -2.84
N TYR A 78 -4.91 10.64 -2.52
CA TYR A 78 -4.50 9.34 -3.04
C TYR A 78 -4.14 8.38 -1.91
N ILE A 79 -4.18 7.09 -2.22
CA ILE A 79 -3.92 5.98 -1.30
C ILE A 79 -2.80 5.11 -1.86
N ASN A 80 -1.85 4.78 -0.98
CA ASN A 80 -0.91 3.69 -1.15
C ASN A 80 -1.44 2.51 -0.34
N GLY A 81 -2.00 1.49 -0.98
CA GLY A 81 -2.37 0.27 -0.25
C GLY A 81 -1.15 -0.60 0.02
N ASP A 82 -1.19 -1.45 1.05
CA ASP A 82 -0.21 -2.51 1.27
C ASP A 82 -0.90 -3.79 1.74
N THR A 83 -0.80 -4.87 0.95
CA THR A 83 -1.42 -6.15 1.28
C THR A 83 -0.94 -6.74 2.60
N TYR A 84 0.29 -6.45 3.03
CA TYR A 84 0.83 -6.92 4.30
C TYR A 84 0.14 -6.27 5.51
N HIS A 85 -0.25 -5.01 5.40
CA HIS A 85 -1.03 -4.31 6.42
C HIS A 85 -2.51 -4.67 6.31
N MET A 86 -3.05 -4.67 5.09
CA MET A 86 -4.46 -4.96 4.84
C MET A 86 -4.88 -6.33 5.34
N GLN A 87 -4.00 -7.35 5.35
CA GLN A 87 -4.37 -8.68 5.85
C GLN A 87 -4.76 -8.73 7.34
N SER A 88 -4.27 -7.79 8.17
CA SER A 88 -4.62 -7.74 9.60
C SER A 88 -5.72 -6.75 9.92
N GLU A 89 -5.88 -5.71 9.11
CA GLU A 89 -6.78 -4.58 9.40
C GLU A 89 -8.06 -4.58 8.56
N GLU A 90 -8.00 -5.07 7.32
CA GLU A 90 -9.17 -5.13 6.44
C GLU A 90 -9.95 -6.42 6.70
N ALA A 91 -11.27 -6.28 6.86
CA ALA A 91 -12.17 -7.44 6.93
C ALA A 91 -12.13 -8.26 5.62
N HIS A 92 -11.96 -7.58 4.49
CA HIS A 92 -11.82 -8.21 3.17
C HIS A 92 -10.98 -7.32 2.24
N ILE A 93 -9.77 -7.76 1.90
CA ILE A 93 -8.81 -7.00 1.07
C ILE A 93 -9.41 -6.59 -0.29
N GLY A 94 -10.13 -7.50 -0.96
CA GLY A 94 -10.77 -7.20 -2.25
C GLY A 94 -11.83 -6.09 -2.17
N GLU A 95 -12.68 -6.10 -1.13
CA GLU A 95 -13.67 -5.04 -0.91
C GLU A 95 -12.99 -3.72 -0.58
N ALA A 96 -11.90 -3.74 0.20
CA ALA A 96 -11.10 -2.55 0.48
C ALA A 96 -10.50 -1.94 -0.80
N ILE A 97 -9.93 -2.77 -1.69
CA ILE A 97 -9.44 -2.32 -3.01
C ILE A 97 -10.58 -1.73 -3.85
N VAL A 98 -11.71 -2.42 -3.92
CA VAL A 98 -12.90 -1.92 -4.64
C VAL A 98 -13.39 -0.60 -4.04
N GLY A 99 -13.36 -0.45 -2.72
CA GLY A 99 -13.74 0.77 -1.99
C GLY A 99 -12.75 1.92 -2.16
N ALA A 100 -11.47 1.64 -2.42
CA ALA A 100 -10.46 2.64 -2.73
C ALA A 100 -10.73 3.34 -4.07
N GLN A 101 -11.23 2.62 -5.07
CA GLN A 101 -11.56 3.15 -6.40
C GLN A 101 -10.42 4.00 -7.01
N ASP A 102 -10.70 5.26 -7.32
CA ASP A 102 -9.76 6.19 -7.95
C ASP A 102 -8.73 6.79 -6.99
N TYR A 103 -8.91 6.59 -5.68
CA TYR A 103 -7.92 7.03 -4.70
C TYR A 103 -6.63 6.18 -4.79
N LEU A 104 -6.74 4.89 -5.13
CA LEU A 104 -5.60 3.99 -5.17
C LEU A 104 -4.66 4.35 -6.32
N VAL A 105 -3.40 4.69 -6.00
CA VAL A 105 -2.36 5.03 -7.00
C VAL A 105 -1.19 4.06 -6.98
N ASN A 106 -0.98 3.39 -5.85
CA ASN A 106 -0.05 2.30 -5.71
C ASN A 106 -0.61 1.24 -4.77
N LEU A 107 -0.24 -0.01 -5.00
CA LEU A 107 -0.48 -1.13 -4.10
C LEU A 107 0.85 -1.86 -3.86
N HIS A 108 1.38 -1.73 -2.65
CA HIS A 108 2.44 -2.60 -2.15
C HIS A 108 1.92 -4.03 -2.06
N MET A 109 2.74 -4.94 -2.60
CA MET A 109 2.43 -6.35 -2.64
C MET A 109 3.51 -7.14 -1.92
N ALA A 110 3.11 -7.83 -0.86
CA ALA A 110 3.87 -8.92 -0.28
C ALA A 110 2.91 -10.08 0.00
N ASP A 111 3.45 -11.31 0.03
CA ASP A 111 2.65 -12.45 0.45
C ASP A 111 2.36 -12.37 1.95
N SER A 112 1.51 -13.25 2.48
CA SER A 112 1.06 -13.22 3.88
C SER A 112 2.20 -13.30 4.90
N ASN A 113 3.33 -13.89 4.50
CA ASN A 113 4.56 -13.98 5.27
C ASN A 113 5.55 -12.82 5.05
N ARG A 114 5.12 -11.73 4.39
CA ARG A 114 5.93 -10.58 3.95
C ARG A 114 7.09 -10.94 2.99
N GLY A 115 7.02 -12.13 2.40
CA GLY A 115 7.96 -12.67 1.43
C GLY A 115 7.52 -12.43 -0.01
N ALA A 116 8.12 -13.18 -0.93
CA ALA A 116 7.80 -13.09 -2.36
C ALA A 116 6.38 -13.61 -2.63
N LEU A 117 5.70 -13.06 -3.64
CA LEU A 117 4.36 -13.53 -4.01
C LEU A 117 4.39 -15.00 -4.45
N GLY A 118 3.47 -15.80 -3.91
CA GLY A 118 3.38 -17.24 -4.13
C GLY A 118 4.14 -18.08 -3.10
N ASP A 119 4.95 -17.48 -2.22
CA ASP A 119 5.65 -18.19 -1.15
C ASP A 119 4.81 -18.31 0.14
N GLY A 120 3.63 -17.68 0.19
CA GLY A 120 2.70 -17.72 1.30
C GLY A 120 1.30 -18.19 0.88
N HIS A 121 0.28 -17.55 1.45
CA HIS A 121 -1.14 -17.91 1.20
C HIS A 121 -2.02 -16.70 0.87
N MET A 122 -1.44 -15.54 0.55
CA MET A 122 -2.19 -14.38 0.11
C MET A 122 -3.00 -14.72 -1.15
N ASP A 123 -4.29 -14.37 -1.17
CA ASP A 123 -5.13 -14.59 -2.35
C ASP A 123 -4.86 -13.53 -3.42
N ILE A 124 -3.79 -13.76 -4.18
CA ILE A 124 -3.33 -12.88 -5.26
C ILE A 124 -4.36 -12.78 -6.38
N ASP A 125 -5.12 -13.85 -6.65
CA ASP A 125 -6.13 -13.86 -7.70
C ASP A 125 -7.28 -12.90 -7.36
N MET A 126 -7.78 -12.96 -6.12
CA MET A 126 -8.81 -12.05 -5.63
C MET A 126 -8.35 -10.59 -5.70
N ILE A 127 -7.11 -10.30 -5.33
CA ILE A 127 -6.52 -8.95 -5.42
C ILE A 127 -6.47 -8.47 -6.88
N ILE A 128 -5.96 -9.30 -7.80
CA ILE A 128 -5.91 -8.95 -9.22
C ILE A 128 -7.33 -8.70 -9.75
N MET A 129 -8.30 -9.57 -9.44
CA MET A 129 -9.69 -9.37 -9.86
C MET A 129 -10.25 -8.05 -9.35
N ALA A 130 -10.02 -7.69 -8.08
CA ALA A 130 -10.46 -6.42 -7.50
C ALA A 130 -9.83 -5.20 -8.22
N LEU A 131 -8.53 -5.26 -8.55
CA LEU A 131 -7.85 -4.24 -9.33
C LEU A 131 -8.47 -4.08 -10.74
N TYR A 132 -8.83 -5.19 -11.39
CA TYR A 132 -9.53 -5.14 -12.68
C TYR A 132 -10.95 -4.57 -12.57
N VAL A 133 -11.68 -4.84 -11.47
CA VAL A 133 -13.01 -4.26 -11.22
C VAL A 133 -12.95 -2.73 -11.18
N ILE A 134 -11.93 -2.15 -10.54
CA ILE A 134 -11.73 -0.70 -10.49
C ILE A 134 -10.99 -0.13 -11.72
N ARG A 135 -10.77 -0.96 -12.75
CA ARG A 135 -10.04 -0.64 -13.99
C ARG A 135 -8.62 -0.12 -13.72
N TYR A 136 -7.97 -0.62 -12.69
CA TYR A 136 -6.62 -0.20 -12.28
C TYR A 136 -5.60 -0.40 -13.40
N ASN A 137 -5.75 -1.50 -14.16
CA ASN A 137 -4.93 -1.85 -15.32
C ASN A 137 -5.06 -0.89 -16.52
N GLN A 138 -5.95 0.10 -16.46
CA GLN A 138 -6.18 1.11 -17.50
C GLN A 138 -5.72 2.51 -17.06
N LYS A 139 -5.11 2.64 -15.88
CA LYS A 139 -4.69 3.91 -15.29
C LYS A 139 -3.18 3.96 -15.16
N GLU A 140 -2.63 5.17 -15.03
CA GLU A 140 -1.26 5.36 -14.57
C GLU A 140 -1.20 5.12 -13.06
N ALA A 141 -1.02 3.87 -12.68
CA ALA A 141 -0.97 3.40 -11.31
C ALA A 141 0.00 2.21 -11.19
N PHE A 142 0.39 1.88 -9.97
CA PHE A 142 1.49 0.97 -9.72
C PHE A 142 1.07 -0.22 -8.84
N VAL A 143 1.68 -1.36 -9.10
CA VAL A 143 1.67 -2.52 -8.20
C VAL A 143 3.14 -2.82 -7.94
N THR A 144 3.61 -2.54 -6.73
CA THR A 144 5.03 -2.62 -6.38
C THR A 144 5.27 -3.72 -5.36
N PRO A 145 6.02 -4.78 -5.69
CA PRO A 145 6.40 -5.77 -4.71
C PRO A 145 7.25 -5.14 -3.59
N GLU A 146 6.85 -5.33 -2.34
CA GLU A 146 7.60 -4.92 -1.14
C GLU A 146 7.94 -6.12 -0.22
N PRO A 147 8.63 -7.15 -0.73
CA PRO A 147 9.03 -8.28 0.10
C PRO A 147 10.20 -7.88 1.02
N LEU A 148 9.94 -7.75 2.32
CA LEU A 148 10.96 -7.43 3.33
C LEU A 148 11.49 -8.68 4.06
N GLY A 149 10.89 -9.84 3.78
CA GLY A 149 11.24 -11.12 4.39
C GLY A 149 10.45 -11.40 5.68
N PRO A 150 10.61 -12.60 6.26
CA PRO A 150 9.80 -13.04 7.37
C PRO A 150 10.06 -12.18 8.62
N GLY A 151 8.98 -11.65 9.20
CA GLY A 151 9.04 -10.85 10.43
C GLY A 151 8.14 -9.62 10.37
N GLY A 152 7.70 -9.18 11.55
CA GLY A 152 6.88 -7.96 11.68
C GLY A 152 7.70 -6.67 11.59
N ASP A 153 8.96 -6.71 11.98
CA ASP A 153 9.84 -5.55 12.01
C ASP A 153 10.61 -5.42 10.68
N PRO A 154 10.48 -4.31 9.94
CA PRO A 154 11.26 -4.08 8.71
C PRO A 154 12.72 -3.67 8.98
N TYR A 155 13.05 -3.16 10.17
CA TYR A 155 14.37 -2.58 10.49
C TYR A 155 15.54 -3.57 10.59
N PRO A 156 15.38 -4.89 10.88
CA PRO A 156 16.49 -5.84 10.87
C PRO A 156 17.23 -5.87 9.52
N ALA A 157 16.53 -5.64 8.41
CA ALA A 157 17.13 -5.60 7.08
C ALA A 157 18.03 -4.37 6.86
N MET A 158 17.76 -3.24 7.54
CA MET A 158 18.46 -1.97 7.35
C MET A 158 19.96 -2.05 7.62
N HIS A 159 20.37 -2.91 8.56
CA HIS A 159 21.77 -3.10 8.95
C HIS A 159 22.32 -4.49 8.61
N ALA A 160 21.50 -5.36 8.01
CA ALA A 160 21.92 -6.70 7.62
C ALA A 160 22.79 -6.68 6.36
N LYS A 161 23.70 -7.65 6.24
CA LYS A 161 24.44 -7.88 5.00
C LYS A 161 23.49 -8.45 3.94
N PRO A 162 23.31 -7.80 2.78
CA PRO A 162 22.42 -8.30 1.74
C PRO A 162 22.85 -9.69 1.23
N ASN A 163 21.88 -10.59 1.09
CA ASN A 163 22.06 -11.86 0.40
C ASN A 163 21.50 -11.72 -1.02
N GLN A 164 22.38 -11.67 -2.03
CA GLN A 164 21.99 -11.43 -3.42
C GLN A 164 21.05 -12.49 -3.98
N GLU A 165 21.27 -13.77 -3.66
CA GLU A 165 20.42 -14.86 -4.14
C GLU A 165 19.01 -14.74 -3.56
N LYS A 166 18.90 -14.42 -2.26
CA LYS A 166 17.60 -14.17 -1.63
C LYS A 166 16.89 -12.97 -2.25
N LEU A 167 17.58 -11.86 -2.47
CA LEU A 167 16.98 -10.66 -3.08
C LEU A 167 16.52 -10.91 -4.52
N LYS A 168 17.31 -11.64 -5.32
CA LYS A 168 16.90 -12.04 -6.67
C LYS A 168 15.65 -12.91 -6.64
N HIS A 169 15.58 -13.87 -5.71
CA HIS A 169 14.37 -14.68 -5.52
C HIS A 169 13.16 -13.79 -5.21
N LEU A 170 13.26 -12.90 -4.21
CA LEU A 170 12.17 -12.01 -3.82
C LEU A 170 11.59 -11.21 -5.00
N VAL A 171 12.46 -10.68 -5.87
CA VAL A 171 12.04 -9.92 -7.05
C VAL A 171 11.49 -10.83 -8.14
N ASN A 172 12.26 -11.83 -8.58
CA ASN A 172 11.91 -12.66 -9.74
C ASN A 172 10.65 -13.48 -9.49
N GLN A 173 10.53 -14.06 -8.30
CA GLN A 173 9.36 -14.85 -7.91
C GLN A 173 8.12 -13.97 -7.88
N SER A 174 8.17 -12.80 -7.22
CA SER A 174 7.01 -11.90 -7.12
C SER A 174 6.51 -11.43 -8.48
N VAL A 175 7.41 -11.02 -9.37
CA VAL A 175 7.04 -10.54 -10.71
C VAL A 175 6.49 -11.69 -11.57
N SER A 176 7.16 -12.85 -11.56
CA SER A 176 6.75 -14.00 -12.38
C SER A 176 5.39 -14.52 -11.93
N TYR A 177 5.20 -14.70 -10.62
CA TYR A 177 3.97 -15.21 -10.04
C TYR A 177 2.79 -14.28 -10.31
N PHE A 178 2.93 -12.97 -10.09
CA PHE A 178 1.86 -12.01 -10.39
C PHE A 178 1.42 -12.09 -11.85
N ARG A 179 2.38 -12.12 -12.80
CA ARG A 179 2.07 -12.19 -14.24
C ARG A 179 1.47 -13.53 -14.66
N GLU A 180 1.90 -14.63 -14.04
CA GLU A 180 1.30 -15.94 -14.25
C GLU A 180 -0.18 -15.94 -13.80
N ARG A 181 -0.46 -15.49 -12.57
CA ARG A 181 -1.81 -15.42 -12.03
C ARG A 181 -2.72 -14.51 -12.86
N GLU A 182 -2.23 -13.31 -13.20
CA GLU A 182 -2.95 -12.39 -14.09
C GLU A 182 -3.27 -13.04 -15.45
N SER A 183 -2.30 -13.73 -16.05
CA SER A 183 -2.51 -14.44 -17.32
C SER A 183 -3.55 -15.55 -17.22
N CYS A 184 -3.58 -16.31 -16.12
CA CYS A 184 -4.59 -17.34 -15.87
C CYS A 184 -6.00 -16.75 -15.80
N LEU A 185 -6.17 -15.66 -15.04
CA LEU A 185 -7.46 -14.97 -14.89
C LEU A 185 -7.96 -14.40 -16.23
N LEU A 186 -7.07 -13.84 -17.05
CA LEU A 186 -7.44 -13.28 -18.35
C LEU A 186 -7.74 -14.35 -19.40
N LYS A 187 -7.06 -15.49 -19.39
CA LYS A 187 -7.37 -16.61 -20.30
C LYS A 187 -8.74 -17.21 -20.01
N GLY A 188 -9.14 -17.28 -18.74
CA GLY A 188 -10.47 -17.74 -18.32
C GLY A 188 -11.63 -16.91 -18.86
N LYS A 189 -11.40 -15.67 -19.33
CA LYS A 189 -12.42 -14.81 -19.96
C LYS A 189 -12.74 -15.15 -21.41
N ASN A 190 -11.85 -15.90 -22.10
CA ASN A 190 -11.95 -16.16 -23.53
C ASN A 190 -12.50 -17.56 -23.87
N ASN A 191 -12.93 -18.32 -22.86
CA ASN A 191 -13.66 -19.58 -22.99
C ASN A 191 -15.11 -19.39 -22.59
#